data_AF-A0A377M694-F1
#
_entry.id   AF-A0A377M694-F1
#
_cell.length_a   1.000
_cell.length_b   1.000
_cell.length_c   1.000
_cell.angle_alpha   90.00
_cell.angle_beta   90.00
_cell.angle_gamma   90.00
#
_symmetry.space_group_name_H-M   'P 1'
#
loop_
_entity.id
_entity.type
_entity.pdbx_description
1 polymer ?
#
loop_
_entity_poly.entity_id
_entity_poly.type
_entity_poly.pdbx_seq_one_letter_code
_entity_poly.pdbx_strand_id
1 'polypeptide(L)' 'MNDAVIRLDNLVKRFAGMEKPAVAPLNCTIRKAM' A
#
# COMPACT_ATOMS: atom_id res chain seq x y z
N MET A 1 22.50 -11.43 2.15
CA MET A 1 21.20 -11.28 1.48
C MET A 1 20.28 -10.60 2.49
N ASN A 2 19.86 -9.36 2.26
CA ASN A 2 18.89 -8.71 3.16
C ASN A 2 17.51 -8.99 2.57
N ASP A 3 16.69 -9.77 3.25
CA ASP A 3 15.29 -9.98 2.91
C ASP A 3 14.57 -8.63 3.00
N ALA A 4 14.55 -7.89 1.89
CA ALA A 4 13.90 -6.59 1.83
C ALA A 4 12.41 -6.77 2.11
N VAL A 5 11.99 -6.35 3.30
CA VAL A 5 10.59 -6.29 3.71
C VAL A 5 10.09 -4.87 3.44
N ILE A 6 9.05 -4.74 2.62
CA ILE A 6 8.41 -3.45 2.37
C ILE A 6 7.12 -3.41 3.20
N ARG A 7 7.02 -2.44 4.11
CA ARG A 7 5.80 -2.18 4.85
C ARG A 7 5.06 -1.00 4.22
N LEU A 8 3.80 -1.23 3.85
CA LEU A 8 2.89 -0.21 3.36
C LEU A 8 1.85 0.03 4.44
N ASP A 9 1.82 1.24 4.98
CA ASP A 9 0.83 1.66 5.98
C ASP A 9 -0.01 2.80 5.43
N ASN A 10 -1.32 2.67 5.60
CA ASN A 10 -2.34 3.65 5.25
C ASN A 10 -2.26 4.14 3.79
N LEU A 11 -1.86 3.26 2.87
CA LEU A 11 -1.76 3.60 1.45
C LEU A 11 -3.16 3.83 0.87
N VAL A 12 -3.43 5.04 0.39
CA VAL A 12 -4.73 5.43 -0.18
C VAL A 12 -4.62 5.70 -1.67
N LYS A 13 -5.61 5.24 -2.44
CA LYS A 13 -5.70 5.55 -3.88
C LYS A 13 -6.71 6.67 -4.12
N ARG A 14 -6.23 7.76 -4.73
CA ARG A 14 -7.04 8.90 -5.16
C ARG A 14 -6.92 9.05 -6.68
N PHE A 15 -8.06 9.09 -7.34
CA PHE A 15 -8.20 9.45 -8.75
C PHE A 15 -8.59 10.93 -8.84
N ALA A 16 -8.24 11.58 -9.95
CA ALA A 16 -8.58 12.97 -10.20
C ALA A 16 -10.11 13.17 -10.19
N GLY A 17 -10.56 14.26 -9.56
CA GLY A 17 -11.99 14.59 -9.47
C GLY A 17 -12.77 13.86 -8.37
N MET A 18 -12.13 13.04 -7.52
CA MET A 18 -12.81 12.44 -6.36
C MET A 18 -12.53 13.22 -5.08
N GLU A 19 -13.60 13.54 -4.34
CA GLU A 19 -13.49 14.15 -3.01
C GLU A 19 -13.01 13.15 -1.94
N LYS A 20 -13.35 11.87 -2.09
CA LYS A 20 -12.99 10.78 -1.15
C LYS A 20 -12.12 9.73 -1.84
N PRO A 21 -11.27 8.98 -1.10
CA PRO A 21 -10.47 7.90 -1.68
C PRO A 21 -11.36 6.83 -2.34
N ALA A 22 -10.87 6.22 -3.43
CA ALA A 22 -11.62 5.18 -4.13
C ALA A 22 -11.70 3.87 -3.34
N VAL A 23 -10.76 3.66 -2.41
CA VAL A 23 -10.65 2.45 -1.60
C VAL A 23 -10.28 2.83 -0.18
N ALA A 24 -10.64 1.96 0.77
CA ALA A 24 -10.17 2.05 2.15
C ALA A 24 -8.63 1.99 2.19
N PRO A 25 -7.98 2.59 3.21
CA PRO A 25 -6.53 2.57 3.30
C PRO A 25 -5.96 1.15 3.38
N LEU A 26 -4.92 0.91 2.60
CA LEU A 26 -4.24 -0.38 2.55
C LEU A 26 -3.09 -0.43 3.56
N ASN A 27 -3.11 -1.45 4.41
CA ASN A 27 -2.03 -1.81 5.32
C ASN A 27 -1.55 -3.21 4.96
N CYS A 28 -0.31 -3.36 4.48
CA CYS A 28 0.25 -4.67 4.17
C CYS A 28 1.79 -4.72 4.26
N THR A 29 2.32 -5.94 4.31
CA THR A 29 3.75 -6.21 4.29
C THR A 29 4.08 -7.08 3.09
N ILE A 30 4.93 -6.59 2.22
CA ILE A 30 5.43 -7.31 1.05
C ILE A 30 6.73 -7.98 1.45
N ARG A 31 6.79 -9.30 1.23
CA ARG A 31 7.96 -10.14 1.47
C ARG A 31 8.43 -10.67 0.12
N LYS A 32 9.74 -10.87 -0.02
CA LYS A 32 10.29 -11.59 -1.17
C LYS A 32 9.68 -13.01 -1.19
N ALA A 33 9.19 -13.45 -2.35
CA ALA A 33 8.80 -14.83 -2.54
C ALA A 33 10.05 -15.72 -2.43
N MET A 34 9.96 -16.76 -1.62
CA MET A 34 11.07 -17.71 -1.37
C MET A 34 11.48 -18.43 -2.65
#